data_AF-A0A925UIZ4-F1
#
_entry.id   AF-A0A925UIZ4-F1
#
_cell.length_a   1.000
_cell.length_b   1.000
_cell.length_c   1.000
_cell.angle_alpha   90.00
_cell.angle_beta   90.00
_cell.angle_gamma   90.00
#
_symmetry.space_group_name_H-M   'P 1'
#
loop_
_entity.id
_entity.type
_entity.pdbx_description
1 polymer ?
#
loop_
_entity_poly.entity_id
_entity_poly.type
_entity_poly.pdbx_seq_one_letter_code
_entity_poly.pdbx_strand_id
1 'polypeptide(L)' 'FINYILRPEVAASLTNKVFYANPNAASLKFVKKEVADNKTIFLSGADKKRLTPPDAVPQDVKRVQTRIFTSFKAGK' A
#
# COMPACT_ATOMS: atom_id res chain seq x y z
N PHE A 1 -18.14 0.65 11.38
CA PHE A 1 -17.34 0.46 10.15
C PHE A 1 -15.95 -0.09 10.43
N ILE A 2 -15.05 0.62 11.14
CA ILE A 2 -13.64 0.18 11.36
C ILE A 2 -13.57 -1.25 11.94
N ASN A 3 -14.34 -1.54 12.98
CA ASN A 3 -14.40 -2.88 13.59
C ASN A 3 -14.81 -4.00 12.62
N TYR A 4 -15.59 -3.69 11.58
CA TYR A 4 -15.99 -4.66 10.56
C TYR A 4 -14.84 -4.94 9.58
N ILE A 5 -14.15 -3.91 9.11
CA ILE A 5 -12.99 -4.03 8.21
C ILE A 5 -11.82 -4.77 8.89
N LEU A 6 -11.67 -4.62 10.21
CA LEU A 6 -10.65 -5.33 10.98
C LEU A 6 -10.93 -6.83 11.17
N ARG A 7 -12.11 -7.34 10.79
CA ARG A 7 -12.38 -8.79 10.82
C ARG A 7 -11.51 -9.48 9.75
N PRO A 8 -10.79 -10.56 10.10
CA PRO A 8 -9.87 -11.24 9.17
C PRO A 8 -10.47 -11.64 7.81
N GLU A 9 -11.71 -12.15 7.82
CA GLU A 9 -12.42 -12.58 6.60
C GLU A 9 -12.77 -11.41 5.68
N VAL A 10 -13.13 -10.26 6.27
CA VAL A 10 -13.46 -9.03 5.53
C VAL A 10 -12.20 -8.40 4.96
N ALA A 11 -11.12 -8.34 5.73
CA ALA A 11 -9.83 -7.85 5.25
C ALA A 11 -9.29 -8.73 4.10
N ALA A 12 -9.43 -10.05 4.19
CA ALA A 12 -9.02 -10.97 3.16
C ALA A 12 -9.90 -10.88 1.90
N SER A 13 -11.22 -10.72 2.03
CA SER A 13 -12.11 -10.57 0.87
C SER A 13 -11.77 -9.32 0.06
N LEU A 14 -11.38 -8.23 0.72
CA LEU A 14 -10.85 -7.03 0.07
C LEU A 14 -9.56 -7.33 -0.68
N THR A 15 -8.57 -7.93 -0.02
CA THR A 15 -7.30 -8.32 -0.68
C THR A 15 -7.54 -9.22 -1.89
N ASN A 16 -8.46 -10.19 -1.80
CA ASN A 16 -8.79 -11.10 -2.90
C ASN A 16 -9.47 -10.39 -4.09
N LYS A 17 -10.11 -9.24 -3.87
CA LYS A 17 -10.84 -8.50 -4.89
C LYS A 17 -10.02 -7.38 -5.54
N VAL A 18 -9.26 -6.63 -4.73
CA VAL A 18 -8.52 -5.44 -5.19
C VAL A 18 -7.01 -5.64 -5.24
N PHE A 19 -6.50 -6.83 -4.89
CA PHE A 19 -5.09 -7.21 -4.99
C PHE A 19 -4.12 -6.34 -4.18
N TYR A 20 -4.62 -5.66 -3.14
CA TYR A 20 -3.80 -4.94 -2.18
C TYR A 20 -3.51 -5.79 -0.94
N ALA A 21 -2.26 -5.81 -0.51
CA ALA A 21 -1.88 -6.37 0.77
C ALA A 21 -2.54 -5.58 1.91
N ASN A 22 -3.17 -6.30 2.84
CA ASN A 22 -3.75 -5.70 4.04
C ASN A 22 -2.83 -5.94 5.26
N PRO A 23 -2.86 -5.07 6.29
CA PRO A 23 -1.99 -5.18 7.46
C PRO A 23 -2.47 -6.18 8.52
N ASN A 24 -3.63 -6.82 8.36
CA ASN A 24 -4.17 -7.77 9.33
C ASN A 24 -3.53 -9.15 9.14
N ALA A 25 -2.56 -9.51 9.99
CA ALA A 25 -1.86 -10.79 9.92
C ALA A 25 -2.80 -12.01 10.02
N ALA A 26 -3.89 -11.92 10.79
CA ALA A 26 -4.85 -13.01 10.94
C ALA A 26 -5.70 -13.23 9.67
N SER A 27 -5.71 -12.28 8.73
CA SER A 27 -6.45 -12.40 7.46
C SER A 27 -5.75 -13.33 6.45
N LEU A 28 -4.44 -13.55 6.58
CA LEU A 28 -3.63 -14.28 5.59
C LEU A 28 -4.15 -15.68 5.30
N LYS A 29 -4.73 -16.36 6.29
CA LYS A 29 -5.33 -17.71 6.12
C LYS A 29 -6.58 -17.73 5.23
N PHE A 30 -7.21 -16.58 5.02
CA PHE A 30 -8.41 -16.42 4.19
C PHE A 30 -8.11 -15.77 2.83
N VAL A 31 -6.87 -15.33 2.61
CA VAL A 31 -6.43 -14.82 1.31
C VAL A 31 -6.21 -16.01 0.38
N LYS A 32 -6.65 -15.90 -0.88
CA LYS A 32 -6.42 -16.93 -1.88
C LYS A 32 -4.92 -17.18 -2.03
N LYS A 33 -4.52 -18.45 -2.12
CA LYS A 33 -3.10 -18.85 -2.20
C LYS A 33 -2.34 -18.14 -3.33
N GLU A 34 -3.00 -17.97 -4.48
CA GLU A 34 -2.45 -17.24 -5.63
C GLU A 34 -2.07 -15.78 -5.31
N VAL A 35 -2.82 -15.12 -4.42
CA VAL A 35 -2.56 -13.73 -3.99
C VAL A 35 -1.56 -13.71 -2.83
N ALA A 36 -1.69 -14.63 -1.87
CA ALA A 36 -0.81 -14.70 -0.70
C ALA A 36 0.64 -15.04 -1.06
N ASP A 37 0.85 -15.89 -2.06
CA ASP A 37 2.18 -16.29 -2.52
C ASP A 37 2.80 -15.27 -3.50
N ASN A 38 2.01 -14.33 -4.01
CA ASN A 38 2.48 -13.30 -4.93
C ASN A 38 3.38 -12.28 -4.22
N LYS A 39 4.68 -12.33 -4.53
CA LYS A 39 5.70 -11.45 -3.95
C LYS A 39 5.64 -10.00 -4.42
N THR A 40 4.87 -9.67 -5.46
CA THR A 40 4.63 -8.28 -5.83
C THR A 40 3.55 -7.62 -4.96
N ILE A 41 2.69 -8.43 -4.32
CA ILE A 41 1.65 -7.99 -3.39
C ILE A 41 2.14 -8.14 -1.94
N PHE A 42 2.54 -9.35 -1.55
CA PHE A 42 3.13 -9.65 -0.25
C PHE A 42 4.65 -9.75 -0.36
N LEU A 43 5.29 -8.58 -0.31
CA LEU A 43 6.74 -8.42 -0.39
C LEU A 43 7.48 -9.30 0.64
N SER A 44 8.68 -9.72 0.28
CA SER A 44 9.59 -10.40 1.20
C SER A 44 10.04 -9.47 2.33
N GLY A 45 10.51 -10.04 3.44
CA GLY A 45 11.07 -9.24 4.54
C GLY A 45 12.31 -8.43 4.11
N ALA A 46 13.09 -8.93 3.16
CA ALA A 46 14.24 -8.21 2.61
C ALA A 46 13.83 -7.00 1.78
N ASP A 47 12.79 -7.13 0.94
CA ASP A 47 12.31 -6.04 0.10
C ASP A 47 11.60 -4.96 0.91
N LYS A 48 10.86 -5.33 1.95
CA LYS A 48 10.26 -4.36 2.88
C LYS A 48 11.29 -3.45 3.54
N LYS A 49 12.48 -3.97 3.86
CA LYS A 49 13.57 -3.19 4.47
C LYS A 49 14.19 -2.16 3.53
N ARG A 50 13.98 -2.29 2.21
CA ARG A 50 14.44 -1.33 1.20
C ARG A 50 13.46 -0.18 0.99
N LEU A 51 12.24 -0.28 1.51
CA LEU A 51 11.23 0.75 1.37
C LEU A 51 11.44 1.85 2.42
N THR A 52 11.27 3.10 1.99
CA THR A 52 11.24 4.26 2.88
C THR A 52 9.87 4.91 2.79
N PRO A 53 9.14 5.07 3.90
CA PRO A 53 7.88 5.81 3.89
C PRO A 53 8.16 7.30 3.62
N PRO A 54 7.27 8.01 2.92
CA PRO A 54 7.42 9.44 2.74
C PRO A 54 7.21 10.19 4.07
N ASP A 55 8.08 11.15 4.35
CA ASP A 55 7.98 11.98 5.56
C ASP A 55 6.96 13.13 5.40
N ALA A 56 6.48 13.63 6.55
CA ALA A 56 5.72 14.87 6.59
C ALA A 56 6.64 16.05 6.31
N VAL A 57 6.56 16.60 5.10
CA VAL A 57 7.30 17.80 4.72
C VAL A 57 6.50 19.09 5.01
N PRO A 58 7.15 20.22 5.33
CA PRO A 58 6.46 21.49 5.50
C PRO A 58 5.79 21.99 4.21
N GLN A 59 4.87 22.95 4.34
CA GLN A 59 3.99 23.34 3.23
C GLN A 59 4.75 23.97 2.05
N ASP A 60 5.82 24.71 2.31
CA ASP A 60 6.72 25.29 1.30
C ASP A 60 7.36 24.20 0.42
N VAL A 61 7.89 23.15 1.02
CA VAL A 61 8.46 21.99 0.33
C VAL A 61 7.41 21.28 -0.51
N LYS A 62 6.19 21.06 0.03
CA LYS A 62 5.07 20.47 -0.74
C LYS A 62 4.71 21.30 -1.98
N ARG A 63 4.68 22.63 -1.85
CA ARG A 63 4.37 23.53 -2.99
C ARG A 63 5.44 23.40 -4.08
N VAL A 64 6.71 23.34 -3.70
CA VAL A 64 7.82 23.16 -4.64
C VAL A 64 7.70 21.81 -5.36
N GLN A 65 7.48 20.71 -4.63
CA GLN A 65 7.27 19.37 -5.20
C GLN A 65 6.13 19.36 -6.23
N THR A 66 4.97 19.91 -5.87
CA THR A 66 3.82 20.00 -6.78
C THR A 66 4.13 20.83 -8.02
N ARG A 67 4.78 21.99 -7.86
CA ARG A 67 5.15 22.86 -9.00
C ARG A 67 6.10 22.14 -9.95
N ILE A 68 7.15 21.50 -9.43
CA ILE A 68 8.12 20.73 -10.23
C ILE A 68 7.40 19.63 -11.01
N PHE A 69 6.55 18.85 -10.36
CA PHE A 69 5.82 17.76 -11.01
C PHE A 69 4.87 18.27 -12.09
N THR A 70 4.12 19.35 -11.83
CA THR A 70 3.24 19.97 -12.82
C THR A 70 4.01 20.52 -14.02
N SER A 71 5.16 21.18 -13.80
CA SER A 71 6.02 21.66 -14.88
C SER A 71 6.58 20.52 -15.72
N PHE A 72 7.08 19.45 -15.07
CA PHE A 72 7.53 18.24 -15.76
C PHE A 72 6.42 17.63 -16.63
N LYS A 73 5.20 17.52 -16.10
CA LYS A 73 4.04 17.00 -16.83
C LYS A 73 3.59 17.89 -17.99
N ALA A 74 3.81 19.20 -17.90
CA ALA A 74 3.36 20.18 -18.89
C ALA A 74 4.28 20.33 -20.11
N GLY A 75 5.48 19.74 -20.11
CA GLY A 75 6.32 19.67 -21.31
C GLY A 75 7.06 20.97 -21.67
N LYS A 76 7.71 21.60 -20.69
CA LYS A 76 9.02 22.24 -20.91
C LYS A 76 10.05 21.48 -20.10
#